data_AF-A0A8R7THJ2-F1
#
_entry.id   AF-A0A8R7THJ2-F1
#
_cell.length_a   1.000
_cell.length_b   1.000
_cell.length_c   1.000
_cell.angle_alpha   90.00
_cell.angle_beta   90.00
_cell.angle_gamma   90.00
#
_symmetry.space_group_name_H-M   'P 1'
#
loop_
_entity.id
_entity.type
_entity.pdbx_description
1 polymer ?
#
loop_
_entity_poly.entity_id
_entity_poly.type
_entity_poly.pdbx_seq_one_letter_code
_entity_poly.pdbx_strand_id
1 'polypeptide(L)'
;MDSTLVDLEGLLPSAVIMVVSVTASTTSGKPLSEENLVKTIEACDRALNLDAAKKKVLDFVEGRMVYIAPNLSGIVGSAVAAKLMGIAGGLGALAKMPEQCSVTWRKEEKPRWIFYCHISVSCWLS
;
A
#
# COMPACT_ATOMS: atom_id res chain seq x y z
N MET A 1 -21.74 -15.96 11.51
CA MET A 1 -21.90 -14.51 11.73
C MET A 1 -22.82 -14.00 10.63
N ASP A 2 -23.91 -13.33 11.00
CA ASP A 2 -24.93 -12.83 10.07
C ASP A 2 -24.40 -11.55 9.40
N SER A 3 -24.36 -11.54 8.07
CA SER A 3 -23.77 -10.43 7.28
C SER A 3 -24.68 -9.21 7.17
N THR A 4 -25.89 -9.29 7.73
CA THR A 4 -26.89 -8.20 7.76
C THR A 4 -26.77 -7.29 8.98
N LEU A 5 -25.96 -7.63 9.98
CA LEU A 5 -25.83 -6.88 11.24
C LEU A 5 -24.64 -5.90 11.29
N VAL A 6 -23.80 -5.87 10.26
CA VAL A 6 -22.66 -4.94 10.19
C VAL A 6 -23.09 -3.71 9.41
N ASP A 7 -23.07 -2.55 10.06
CA ASP A 7 -23.32 -1.27 9.39
C ASP A 7 -22.05 -0.83 8.64
N LEU A 8 -22.13 -0.81 7.31
CA LEU A 8 -21.02 -0.41 6.41
C LEU A 8 -21.19 1.04 5.92
N GLU A 9 -22.23 1.75 6.37
CA GLU A 9 -22.48 3.13 5.98
C GLU A 9 -21.35 4.04 6.50
N GLY A 10 -20.64 4.69 5.57
CA GLY A 10 -19.51 5.59 5.87
C GLY A 10 -18.11 5.00 5.62
N LEU A 11 -17.98 3.68 5.47
CA LEU A 11 -16.72 3.04 5.04
C LEU A 11 -16.66 2.84 3.51
N LEU A 12 -17.80 2.52 2.90
CA LEU A 12 -17.90 2.12 1.49
C LEU A 12 -19.04 2.85 0.77
N PRO A 13 -18.93 3.10 -0.55
CA PRO A 13 -20.04 3.64 -1.34
C PRO A 13 -21.23 2.66 -1.37
N SER A 14 -22.47 3.17 -1.43
CA SER A 14 -23.70 2.34 -1.41
C SER A 14 -23.73 1.25 -2.48
N ALA A 15 -23.11 1.49 -3.65
CA ALA A 15 -22.98 0.48 -4.70
C ALA A 15 -22.15 -0.74 -4.26
N VAL A 16 -21.07 -0.53 -3.49
CA VAL A 16 -20.21 -1.61 -3.00
C VAL A 16 -20.89 -2.38 -1.86
N ILE A 17 -21.68 -1.69 -1.03
CA ILE A 17 -22.46 -2.32 0.04
C ILE A 17 -23.43 -3.37 -0.54
N MET A 18 -24.17 -3.02 -1.61
CA MET A 18 -25.04 -3.98 -2.31
C MET A 18 -24.26 -5.15 -2.91
N VAL A 19 -23.10 -4.91 -3.52
CA VAL A 19 -22.29 -5.99 -4.09
C VAL A 19 -21.83 -6.95 -2.98
N VAL A 20 -21.34 -6.42 -1.85
CA VAL A 20 -20.90 -7.24 -0.72
C VAL A 20 -22.05 -8.06 -0.14
N SER A 21 -23.24 -7.48 0.05
CA SER A 21 -24.39 -8.20 0.59
C SER A 21 -24.92 -9.29 -0.36
N VAL A 22 -24.97 -9.02 -1.67
CA VAL A 22 -25.36 -10.01 -2.68
C VAL A 22 -24.33 -11.13 -2.76
N THR A 23 -23.04 -10.80 -2.72
CA THR A 23 -21.96 -11.82 -2.77
C THR A 23 -21.94 -12.65 -1.49
N ALA A 24 -22.18 -12.04 -0.33
CA ALA A 24 -22.29 -12.74 0.95
C ALA A 24 -23.52 -13.67 1.02
N SER A 25 -24.62 -13.31 0.35
CA SER A 25 -25.84 -14.13 0.30
C SER A 25 -25.79 -15.26 -0.74
N THR A 26 -25.04 -15.06 -1.83
CA THR A 26 -24.92 -16.03 -2.94
C THR A 26 -23.65 -16.88 -2.89
N THR A 27 -22.72 -16.60 -1.97
CA THR A 27 -21.49 -17.39 -1.83
C THR A 27 -21.80 -18.77 -1.23
N SER A 28 -21.43 -19.82 -1.96
CA SER A 28 -21.41 -21.21 -1.47
C SER A 28 -20.16 -21.48 -0.63
N GLY A 29 -19.77 -20.53 0.23
CA GLY A 29 -18.58 -20.62 1.06
C GLY A 29 -18.73 -21.63 2.19
N LYS A 30 -17.60 -22.19 2.66
CA LYS A 30 -17.56 -23.03 3.86
C LYS A 30 -17.36 -22.13 5.09
N PRO A 31 -18.12 -22.31 6.19
CA PRO A 31 -17.89 -21.53 7.40
C PRO A 31 -16.47 -21.78 7.92
N LEU A 32 -15.77 -20.69 8.23
CA LEU A 32 -14.44 -20.74 8.82
C LEU A 32 -14.54 -21.30 10.24
N SER A 33 -13.56 -22.08 10.69
CA SER A 33 -13.50 -22.52 12.09
C SER A 33 -13.25 -21.32 13.00
N GLU A 34 -13.81 -21.35 14.22
CA GLU A 34 -13.71 -20.26 15.20
C GLU A 34 -12.24 -19.87 15.48
N GLU A 35 -11.35 -20.86 15.57
CA GLU A 35 -9.91 -20.64 15.77
C GLU A 35 -9.27 -19.82 14.64
N ASN A 36 -9.64 -20.09 13.39
CA ASN A 36 -9.10 -19.36 12.24
C ASN A 36 -9.72 -17.98 12.12
N LEU A 37 -10.97 -17.81 12.56
CA LEU A 37 -11.66 -16.52 12.58
C LEU A 37 -10.96 -15.57 13.56
N VAL A 38 -10.69 -16.02 14.79
CA VAL A 38 -9.94 -15.25 15.79
C VAL A 38 -8.55 -14.85 15.27
N LYS A 39 -7.81 -15.80 14.69
CA LYS A 39 -6.48 -15.50 14.10
C LYS A 39 -6.55 -14.47 12.97
N THR A 40 -7.59 -14.53 12.14
CA THR A 40 -7.78 -13.59 11.04
C THR A 40 -8.08 -12.19 11.56
N ILE A 41 -8.96 -12.06 12.56
CA ILE A 41 -9.25 -10.77 13.21
C ILE A 41 -7.99 -10.19 13.85
N GLU A 42 -7.24 -11.00 14.61
CA GLU A 42 -5.97 -10.54 15.19
C GLU A 42 -4.97 -10.08 14.12
N ALA A 43 -4.89 -10.76 12.98
CA ALA A 43 -4.03 -10.36 11.88
C ALA A 43 -4.48 -9.03 11.28
N CYS A 44 -5.79 -8.80 11.13
CA CYS A 44 -6.35 -7.52 10.70
C CYS A 44 -6.02 -6.39 11.68
N ASP A 45 -6.15 -6.60 12.99
CA ASP A 45 -5.79 -5.61 14.01
C ASP A 45 -4.30 -5.26 13.97
N ARG A 46 -3.44 -6.26 13.78
CA ARG A 46 -2.00 -6.03 13.60
C ARG A 46 -1.71 -5.23 12.33
N ALA A 47 -2.41 -5.51 11.24
CA ALA A 47 -2.27 -4.76 9.99
C ALA A 47 -2.70 -3.29 10.15
N LEU A 48 -3.80 -3.02 10.85
CA LEU A 48 -4.27 -1.66 11.16
C LEU A 48 -3.28 -0.90 12.03
N ASN A 49 -2.76 -1.55 13.07
CA ASN A 49 -1.72 -0.98 13.93
C ASN A 49 -0.44 -0.65 13.14
N LEU A 50 -0.04 -1.53 12.22
CA LEU A 50 1.12 -1.31 11.36
C LEU A 50 0.89 -0.14 10.39
N ASP A 51 -0.30 -0.01 9.81
CA ASP A 51 -0.63 1.11 8.92
C ASP A 51 -0.61 2.45 9.68
N ALA A 52 -1.17 2.47 10.90
CA ALA A 52 -1.12 3.64 11.77
C ALA A 52 0.33 4.03 12.14
N ALA A 53 1.19 3.04 12.45
CA ALA A 53 2.60 3.27 12.73
C ALA A 53 3.34 3.81 11.48
N LYS A 54 3.10 3.23 10.31
CA LYS A 54 3.66 3.69 9.04
C LYS A 54 3.27 5.13 8.74
N LYS A 55 2.01 5.51 8.98
CA LYS A 55 1.53 6.88 8.80
C LYS A 55 2.28 7.87 9.69
N LYS A 56 2.45 7.56 10.99
CA LYS A 56 3.23 8.41 11.93
C LYS A 56 4.66 8.64 11.46
N VAL A 57 5.31 7.60 10.94
CA VAL A 57 6.68 7.71 10.40
C VAL A 57 6.71 8.62 9.17
N LEU A 58 5.77 8.45 8.25
CA LEU A 58 5.68 9.30 7.06
C LEU A 58 5.43 10.76 7.42
N ASP A 59 4.53 11.04 8.35
CA ASP A 59 4.22 12.40 8.81
C ASP A 59 5.44 13.07 9.46
N PHE A 60 6.21 12.31 10.25
CA PHE A 60 7.46 12.78 10.86
C PHE A 60 8.52 13.11 9.80
N VAL A 61 8.66 12.26 8.78
CA VAL A 61 9.61 12.46 7.68
C VAL A 61 9.18 13.63 6.81
N GLU A 62 7.89 13.81 6.56
CA GLU A 62 7.35 14.93 5.79
C GLU A 62 7.68 16.27 6.46
N GLY A 63 7.47 16.39 7.77
CA GLY A 63 7.79 17.61 8.54
C GLY A 63 9.29 17.96 8.55
N ARG A 64 10.17 16.99 8.28
CA ARG A 64 11.63 17.19 8.24
C ARG A 64 12.24 17.05 6.85
N MET A 65 11.42 16.79 5.82
CA MET A 65 11.91 16.52 4.47
C MET A 65 12.68 17.69 3.88
N VAL A 66 12.25 18.92 4.19
CA VAL A 66 12.91 20.16 3.75
C VAL A 66 14.35 20.23 4.28
N TYR A 67 14.60 19.72 5.49
CA TYR A 67 15.95 19.66 6.08
C TYR A 67 16.77 18.48 5.55
N ILE A 68 16.14 17.31 5.34
CA ILE A 68 16.82 16.09 4.91
C ILE A 68 17.23 16.16 3.42
N ALA A 69 16.33 16.64 2.56
CA ALA A 69 16.53 16.71 1.11
C ALA A 69 15.78 17.91 0.51
N PRO A 70 16.32 19.14 0.62
CA PRO A 70 15.67 20.36 0.14
C PRO A 70 15.43 20.36 -1.37
N ASN A 71 16.36 19.79 -2.15
CA ASN A 71 16.23 19.69 -3.60
C ASN A 71 15.08 18.74 -4.01
N LEU A 72 14.92 17.62 -3.29
CA LEU A 72 13.85 16.67 -3.55
C LEU A 72 12.49 17.26 -3.15
N SER A 73 12.43 17.90 -1.98
CA SER A 73 11.22 18.60 -1.51
C SER A 73 10.78 19.70 -2.49
N GLY A 74 11.72 20.45 -3.07
CA GLY A 74 11.41 21.50 -4.05
C GLY A 74 10.84 21.00 -5.39
N ILE A 75 11.19 19.78 -5.81
CA ILE A 75 10.74 19.23 -7.11
C ILE A 75 9.40 18.50 -6.99
N VAL A 76 9.24 17.63 -5.99
CA VAL A 76 8.06 16.76 -5.87
C VAL A 76 7.15 17.11 -4.70
N GLY A 77 7.57 18.00 -3.80
CA GLY A 77 6.87 18.33 -2.56
C GLY A 77 7.21 17.39 -1.40
N SER A 78 7.16 17.90 -0.17
CA SER A 78 7.55 17.15 1.05
C SER A 78 6.75 15.86 1.26
N ALA A 79 5.43 15.88 1.01
CA ALA A 79 4.55 14.72 1.17
C ALA A 79 4.90 13.58 0.22
N VAL A 80 5.15 13.91 -1.06
CA VAL A 80 5.48 12.93 -2.10
C VAL A 80 6.90 12.42 -1.90
N ALA A 81 7.84 13.30 -1.58
CA ALA A 81 9.21 12.94 -1.25
C ALA A 81 9.30 11.99 -0.04
N ALA A 82 8.50 12.21 1.01
CA ALA A 82 8.48 11.34 2.19
C ALA A 82 8.00 9.93 1.85
N LYS A 83 6.96 9.83 1.01
CA LYS A 83 6.45 8.55 0.51
C LYS A 83 7.49 7.84 -0.38
N LEU A 84 8.15 8.57 -1.28
CA LEU A 84 9.22 8.03 -2.12
C LEU A 84 10.39 7.50 -1.30
N MET A 85 10.84 8.26 -0.28
CA MET A 85 11.87 7.79 0.66
C MET A 85 11.41 6.56 1.44
N GLY A 86 10.14 6.51 1.85
CA GLY A 86 9.56 5.37 2.54
C GLY A 86 9.49 4.10 1.69
N ILE A 87 9.28 4.22 0.37
CA ILE A 87 9.28 3.10 -0.57
C ILE A 87 10.70 2.67 -0.93
N ALA A 88 11.60 3.63 -1.17
CA ALA A 88 12.99 3.36 -1.51
C ALA A 88 13.81 2.83 -0.32
N GLY A 89 13.36 3.05 0.93
CA GLY A 89 14.09 2.65 2.13
C GLY A 89 15.19 3.63 2.53
N GLY A 90 15.08 4.90 2.15
CA GLY A 90 16.00 5.98 2.51
C GLY A 90 16.67 6.67 1.32
N LEU A 91 17.37 7.78 1.59
CA LEU A 91 17.92 8.65 0.56
C LEU A 91 19.03 7.99 -0.27
N GLY A 92 19.91 7.19 0.37
CA GLY A 92 20.98 6.48 -0.34
C GLY A 92 20.47 5.35 -1.24
N ALA A 93 19.39 4.69 -0.83
CA ALA A 93 18.70 3.72 -1.66
C ALA A 93 17.91 4.41 -2.79
N LEU A 94 17.31 5.57 -2.52
CA LEU A 94 16.65 6.41 -3.53
C LEU A 94 17.64 6.91 -4.60
N ALA A 95 18.86 7.27 -4.22
CA ALA A 95 19.92 7.68 -5.16
C ALA A 95 20.50 6.50 -5.97
N LYS A 96 20.43 5.27 -5.43
CA LYS A 96 20.82 4.04 -6.13
C LYS A 96 19.67 3.40 -6.92
N MET A 97 18.43 3.76 -6.59
CA MET A 97 17.25 3.53 -7.42
C MET A 97 17.41 4.42 -8.65
N PRO A 98 17.46 3.85 -9.84
CA PRO A 98 18.64 4.01 -10.63
C PRO A 98 18.54 5.13 -11.65
N GLU A 99 19.70 5.48 -12.17
CA GLU A 99 19.96 5.93 -13.54
C GLU A 99 19.30 5.04 -14.65
N GLN A 100 18.62 3.94 -14.29
CA GLN A 100 17.83 3.06 -15.18
C GLN A 100 16.34 3.45 -15.26
N CYS A 101 15.88 4.41 -14.45
CA CYS A 101 14.60 5.09 -14.65
C CYS A 101 14.88 6.51 -15.16
N SER A 102 15.49 6.60 -16.35
CA SER A 102 15.28 7.79 -17.16
C SER A 102 13.78 7.87 -17.38
N VAL A 103 13.15 8.76 -16.62
CA VAL A 103 11.74 9.11 -16.69
C VAL A 103 11.43 9.67 -18.09
N THR A 104 11.32 8.75 -19.05
CA THR A 104 10.47 8.97 -20.21
C THR A 104 9.06 8.91 -19.66
N TRP A 105 8.44 10.08 -19.49
CA TRP A 105 7.03 10.26 -19.13
C TRP A 105 6.12 9.69 -20.23
N ARG A 106 6.14 8.37 -20.44
CA ARG A 106 5.19 7.70 -21.32
C ARG A 106 3.94 7.44 -20.49
N LYS A 107 2.87 8.18 -20.77
CA LYS A 107 1.53 7.81 -20.30
C LYS A 107 1.29 6.36 -20.70
N GLU A 108 1.10 5.48 -19.73
CA GLU A 108 0.59 4.14 -19.99
C GLU A 108 -0.61 3.88 -19.08
N GLU A 109 -1.75 3.73 -19.74
CA GLU A 109 -3.06 3.46 -19.15
C GLU A 109 -3.08 2.03 -18.59
N LYS A 110 -2.79 1.83 -17.29
CA LYS A 110 -3.32 0.68 -16.52
C LYS A 110 -3.09 0.80 -15.01
N PRO A 111 -4.11 0.55 -14.17
CA PRO A 111 -3.98 0.57 -12.72
C PRO A 111 -3.56 -0.82 -12.23
N ARG A 112 -2.26 -1.11 -12.22
CA ARG A 112 -1.73 -2.22 -11.43
C ARG A 112 -0.30 -1.95 -11.02
N TRP A 113 -0.13 -1.47 -9.79
CA TRP A 113 1.17 -1.32 -9.15
C TRP A 113 1.70 -2.71 -8.79
N ILE A 114 2.25 -3.43 -9.77
CA ILE A 114 3.17 -4.52 -9.49
C ILE A 114 4.55 -3.95 -9.72
N PHE A 115 5.27 -3.69 -8.63
CA PHE A 115 6.72 -3.56 -8.66
C PHE A 115 7.30 -4.92 -9.06
N TYR A 116 7.31 -5.21 -10.38
CA TYR A 116 8.13 -6.28 -10.91
C TYR A 116 9.58 -5.77 -10.93
N CYS A 117 10.25 -5.88 -9.78
CA CYS A 117 11.68 -6.04 -9.79
C CYS A 117 11.92 -7.44 -10.39
N HIS A 118 12.01 -7.51 -11.72
CA HIS A 118 12.49 -8.71 -12.39
C HIS A 118 14.00 -8.78 -12.10
N ILE A 119 14.34 -9.22 -10.89
CA ILE A 119 15.64 -9.82 -10.61
C ILE A 119 15.66 -11.06 -11.50
N SER A 120 16.13 -10.88 -12.74
CA SER A 120 16.58 -11.99 -13.54
C SER A 120 17.84 -12.52 -12.83
N VAL A 121 17.65 -13.52 -11.97
CA VAL A 121 18.71 -14.30 -11.31
C VAL A 121 19.46 -15.16 -12.34
N SER A 122 19.64 -14.71 -13.59
CA SER A 122 20.17 -15.55 -14.68
C SER A 122 21.00 -14.80 -15.72
N CYS A 123 21.66 -13.70 -15.35
CA CYS A 123 22.63 -13.03 -16.23
C CYS A 123 23.91 -12.62 -15.48
N TRP A 124 24.38 -13.48 -14.59
CA TRP A 124 25.72 -13.39 -13.98
C TRP A 124 26.59 -14.63 -14.19
N LEU A 125 26.18 -15.53 -15.07
CA LEU A 125 27.03 -16.55 -15.68
C LEU A 125 26.64 -16.74 -17.15
N SER A 126 27.23 -15.94 -18.03
CA SER A 126 27.89 -16.40 -19.26
C SER A 126 28.68 -15.28 -19.91
#